data_AF-A0AAW2YYA3-F1
#
_entry.id   AF-A0AAW2YYA3-F1
#
_cell.length_a   1.000
_cell.length_b   1.000
_cell.length_c   1.000
_cell.angle_alpha   90.00
_cell.angle_beta   90.00
_cell.angle_gamma   90.00
#
_symmetry.space_group_name_H-M   'P 1'
#
loop_
_entity.id
_entity.type
_entity.pdbx_description
1 polymer ?
#
loop_
_entity_poly.entity_id
_entity_poly.type
_entity_poly.pdbx_seq_one_letter_code
_entity_poly.pdbx_strand_id
1 'polypeptide(L)'
;MTNLRQRISLVEKFIVARELAKRHQESVSSEMVNICQVLLEEPAIEDAIRIGDVYALLVEHYWLQQADGHQAYKLICKMRERSIVLSYYLEESLIREVYQYAGVEYPGDNGDTSPGNQGHDDEEIEEEMDD
;
A
#
# COMPACT_ATOMS: atom_id res chain seq x y z
N MET A 1 29.74 -6.80 0.74
CA MET A 1 29.28 -8.19 0.73
C MET A 1 28.45 -8.41 1.99
N THR A 2 27.13 -8.43 1.85
CA THR A 2 26.18 -8.73 2.92
C THR A 2 26.44 -10.15 3.43
N ASN A 3 26.78 -10.30 4.72
CA ASN A 3 27.04 -11.62 5.29
C ASN A 3 25.72 -12.39 5.37
N LEU A 4 25.72 -13.70 5.05
CA LEU A 4 24.52 -14.55 5.09
C LEU A 4 23.73 -14.39 6.39
N ARG A 5 24.42 -14.22 7.52
CA ARG A 5 23.79 -13.99 8.83
C ARG A 5 22.95 -12.70 8.89
N GLN A 6 23.41 -11.62 8.25
CA GLN A 6 22.67 -10.36 8.18
C GLN A 6 21.40 -10.53 7.35
N ARG A 7 21.48 -11.22 6.21
CA ARG A 7 20.31 -11.50 5.36
C ARG A 7 19.26 -12.33 6.10
N ILE A 8 19.68 -13.37 6.82
CA ILE A 8 18.78 -14.19 7.65
C ILE A 8 18.08 -13.31 8.69
N SER A 9 18.83 -12.47 9.41
CA SER A 9 18.26 -11.58 10.43
C SER A 9 17.22 -10.60 9.85
N LEU A 10 17.47 -10.03 8.67
CA LEU A 10 16.52 -9.14 8.00
C LEU A 10 15.23 -9.88 7.60
N VAL A 11 15.35 -11.10 7.08
CA VAL A 11 14.19 -11.95 6.74
C VAL A 11 13.40 -12.31 8.00
N GLU A 12 14.06 -12.68 9.10
CA GLU A 12 13.40 -13.00 10.37
C GLU A 12 12.61 -11.80 10.92
N LYS A 13 13.21 -10.60 10.93
CA LYS A 13 12.52 -9.35 11.31
C LYS A 13 11.25 -9.14 10.47
N PHE A 14 11.32 -9.36 9.16
CA PHE A 14 10.16 -9.18 8.28
C PHE A 14 9.06 -10.23 8.54
N ILE A 15 9.43 -11.48 8.82
CA ILE A 15 8.45 -12.53 9.20
C ILE A 15 7.71 -12.13 10.49
N VAL A 16 8.43 -11.60 11.48
CA VAL A 16 7.81 -11.09 12.72
C VAL A 16 6.82 -9.97 12.42
N ALA A 17 7.21 -8.98 11.60
CA ALA A 17 6.31 -7.89 11.20
C ALA A 17 5.02 -8.42 10.54
N ARG A 18 5.12 -9.37 9.61
CA ARG A 18 3.95 -9.98 8.96
C ARG A 18 3.03 -10.69 9.95
N GLU A 19 3.59 -11.33 10.96
CA GLU A 19 2.79 -12.04 11.95
C GLU A 19 2.09 -11.07 12.91
N LEU A 20 2.74 -9.97 13.28
CA LEU A 20 2.13 -8.90 14.07
C LEU A 20 0.97 -8.23 13.31
N ALA A 21 1.13 -8.00 12.00
CA ALA A 21 0.08 -7.41 11.17
C ALA A 21 -1.24 -8.20 11.20
N LYS A 22 -1.22 -9.52 11.40
CA LYS A 22 -2.43 -10.36 11.45
C LYS A 22 -3.19 -10.27 12.78
N ARG A 23 -2.58 -9.72 13.84
CA ARG A 23 -3.16 -9.80 15.20
C ARG A 23 -4.20 -8.71 15.49
N HIS A 24 -4.45 -7.79 14.55
CA HIS A 24 -5.49 -6.75 14.61
C HIS A 24 -5.61 -6.05 15.97
N GLN A 25 -4.48 -5.74 16.60
CA GLN A 25 -4.42 -5.14 17.93
C GLN A 25 -3.60 -3.84 17.87
N GLU A 26 -4.12 -2.75 18.43
CA GLU A 26 -3.55 -1.40 18.28
C GLU A 26 -2.11 -1.29 18.82
N SER A 27 -1.82 -1.90 19.97
CA SER A 27 -0.45 -1.92 20.51
C SER A 27 0.53 -2.69 19.61
N VAL A 28 0.04 -3.74 18.94
CA VAL A 28 0.82 -4.62 18.06
C VAL A 28 1.05 -3.99 16.68
N SER A 29 0.10 -3.17 16.24
CA SER A 29 0.17 -2.33 15.04
C SER A 29 1.39 -1.39 15.09
N SER A 30 1.60 -0.70 16.21
CA SER A 30 2.75 0.21 16.39
C SER A 30 4.10 -0.51 16.32
N GLU A 31 4.20 -1.71 16.92
CA GLU A 31 5.41 -2.53 16.88
C GLU A 31 5.73 -3.00 15.45
N MET A 32 4.73 -3.47 14.72
CA MET A 32 4.87 -3.87 13.32
C MET A 32 5.37 -2.71 12.45
N VAL A 33 4.75 -1.53 12.59
CA VAL A 33 5.15 -0.33 11.84
C VAL A 33 6.60 0.03 12.14
N ASN A 34 6.99 0.00 13.41
CA ASN A 34 8.37 0.29 13.81
C ASN A 34 9.37 -0.68 13.17
N ILE A 35 9.09 -1.99 13.19
CA ILE A 35 9.93 -3.00 12.53
C ILE A 35 10.06 -2.71 11.03
N CYS A 36 8.95 -2.37 10.36
CA CYS A 36 8.99 -2.05 8.94
C CYS A 36 9.78 -0.76 8.63
N GLN A 37 9.65 0.28 9.45
CA GLN A 37 10.45 1.50 9.29
C GLN A 37 11.95 1.22 9.45
N VAL A 38 12.33 0.48 10.50
CA VAL A 38 13.72 0.06 10.71
C VAL A 38 14.23 -0.74 9.51
N LEU A 39 13.43 -1.69 9.00
CA LEU A 39 13.78 -2.46 7.81
C LEU A 39 14.05 -1.53 6.60
N LEU A 40 13.18 -0.54 6.34
CA LEU A 40 13.35 0.40 5.23
C LEU A 40 14.61 1.27 5.32
N GLU A 41 15.20 1.42 6.51
CA GLU A 41 16.44 2.16 6.77
C GLU A 41 17.70 1.26 6.67
N GLU A 42 17.55 -0.06 6.71
CA GLU A 42 18.68 -0.98 6.71
C GLU A 42 19.38 -1.00 5.35
N PRO A 43 20.71 -0.76 5.30
CA PRO A 43 21.47 -0.87 4.07
C PRO A 43 21.44 -2.32 3.60
N ALA A 44 21.30 -2.51 2.28
CA ALA A 44 21.20 -3.83 1.65
C ALA A 44 19.95 -4.66 2.03
N ILE A 45 18.87 -3.99 2.50
CA ILE A 45 17.55 -4.65 2.61
C ILE A 45 17.13 -5.31 1.29
N GLU A 46 17.42 -4.67 0.15
CA GLU A 46 17.07 -5.15 -1.20
C GLU A 46 17.78 -6.47 -1.57
N ASP A 47 18.90 -6.80 -0.92
CA ASP A 47 19.60 -8.08 -1.09
C ASP A 47 18.94 -9.22 -0.28
N ALA A 48 18.15 -8.87 0.73
CA ALA A 48 17.55 -9.81 1.69
C ALA A 48 16.07 -10.06 1.42
N ILE A 49 15.30 -9.00 1.19
CA ILE A 49 13.86 -9.05 0.95
C ILE A 49 13.47 -8.02 -0.13
N ARG A 50 12.34 -8.27 -0.81
CA ARG A 50 11.82 -7.27 -1.75
C ARG A 50 11.21 -6.12 -0.95
N ILE A 51 11.73 -4.93 -1.15
CA ILE A 51 11.26 -3.75 -0.41
C ILE A 51 9.78 -3.43 -0.68
N GLY A 52 9.26 -3.82 -1.85
CA GLY A 52 7.83 -3.72 -2.16
C GLY A 52 6.94 -4.52 -1.19
N ASP A 53 7.39 -5.68 -0.69
CA ASP A 53 6.63 -6.47 0.29
C ASP A 53 6.51 -5.74 1.64
N VAL A 54 7.53 -4.94 2.01
CA VAL A 54 7.53 -4.13 3.23
C VAL A 54 6.56 -2.96 3.08
N TYR A 55 6.59 -2.29 1.93
CA TYR A 55 5.65 -1.22 1.65
C TYR A 55 4.21 -1.72 1.58
N ALA A 56 3.97 -2.87 0.92
CA ALA A 56 2.64 -3.45 0.82
C ALA A 56 2.05 -3.76 2.20
N LEU A 57 2.84 -4.37 3.08
CA LEU A 57 2.43 -4.64 4.45
C LEU A 57 2.03 -3.36 5.20
N LEU A 58 2.79 -2.28 5.04
CA LEU A 58 2.47 -0.98 5.65
C LEU A 58 1.21 -0.35 5.04
N VAL A 59 1.06 -0.38 3.72
CA VAL A 59 -0.11 0.19 3.01
C VAL A 59 -1.39 -0.52 3.44
N GLU A 60 -1.42 -1.85 3.39
CA GLU A 60 -2.56 -2.66 3.84
C GLU A 60 -2.89 -2.38 5.30
N HIS A 61 -1.86 -2.23 6.14
CA HIS A 61 -2.06 -1.95 7.55
C HIS A 61 -2.70 -0.57 7.78
N TYR A 62 -2.19 0.49 7.15
CA TYR A 62 -2.75 1.82 7.30
C TYR A 62 -4.17 1.91 6.72
N TRP A 63 -4.42 1.27 5.58
CA TRP A 63 -5.74 1.27 4.96
C TRP A 63 -6.76 0.44 5.74
N LEU A 64 -6.47 -0.84 6.00
CA LEU A 64 -7.43 -1.81 6.51
C LEU A 64 -7.56 -1.80 8.04
N GLN A 65 -6.52 -1.40 8.77
CA GLN A 65 -6.51 -1.52 10.25
C GLN A 65 -6.55 -0.16 10.96
N GLN A 66 -5.89 0.86 10.40
CA GLN A 66 -5.85 2.21 11.00
C GLN A 66 -6.87 3.17 10.38
N ALA A 67 -7.52 2.80 9.26
CA ALA A 67 -8.37 3.69 8.47
C ALA A 67 -7.69 5.03 8.11
N ASP A 68 -6.36 5.01 7.97
CA ASP A 68 -5.54 6.19 7.65
C ASP A 68 -5.16 6.16 6.17
N GLY A 69 -6.10 6.61 5.34
CA GLY A 69 -5.91 6.69 3.88
C GLY A 69 -4.81 7.66 3.46
N HIS A 70 -4.53 8.69 4.26
CA HIS A 70 -3.45 9.65 3.96
C HIS A 70 -2.08 8.98 4.07
N GLN A 71 -1.84 8.18 5.11
CA GLN A 71 -0.59 7.43 5.24
C GLN A 71 -0.46 6.32 4.21
N ALA A 72 -1.56 5.62 3.91
CA ALA A 72 -1.57 4.61 2.84
C ALA A 72 -1.17 5.24 1.49
N TYR A 73 -1.76 6.38 1.13
CA TYR A 73 -1.43 7.10 -0.11
C TYR A 73 0.03 7.58 -0.12
N LYS A 74 0.52 8.15 0.98
CA LYS A 74 1.92 8.57 1.11
C LYS A 74 2.90 7.43 0.89
N LEU A 75 2.59 6.22 1.36
CA LEU A 75 3.42 5.04 1.14
C LEU A 75 3.38 4.58 -0.32
N ILE A 76 2.21 4.63 -0.97
CA ILE A 76 2.07 4.37 -2.41
C ILE A 76 2.92 5.36 -3.23
N CYS A 77 2.92 6.65 -2.88
CA CYS A 77 3.79 7.64 -3.53
C CYS A 77 5.27 7.27 -3.38
N LYS A 78 5.71 6.87 -2.18
CA LYS A 78 7.09 6.42 -1.95
C LYS A 78 7.45 5.18 -2.77
N MET A 79 6.52 4.24 -2.96
CA MET A 79 6.74 3.09 -3.85
C MET A 79 6.98 3.55 -5.28
N ARG A 80 6.18 4.50 -5.78
CA ARG A 80 6.32 5.06 -7.13
C ARG A 80 7.61 5.86 -7.31
N GLU A 81 8.00 6.67 -6.34
CA GLU A 81 9.29 7.39 -6.36
C GLU A 81 10.48 6.44 -6.50
N ARG A 82 10.36 5.22 -5.96
CA ARG A 82 11.34 4.15 -6.07
C ARG A 82 11.15 3.24 -7.30
N SER A 83 10.26 3.61 -8.23
CA SER A 83 9.92 2.82 -9.42
C SER A 83 9.44 1.39 -9.11
N ILE A 84 8.78 1.20 -7.97
CA ILE A 84 8.17 -0.07 -7.59
C ILE A 84 6.79 -0.16 -8.26
N VAL A 85 6.60 -1.23 -9.05
CA VAL A 85 5.32 -1.55 -9.71
C VAL A 85 4.32 -2.04 -8.66
N LEU A 86 3.27 -1.27 -8.39
CA LEU A 86 2.32 -1.48 -7.29
C LEU A 86 1.54 -2.80 -7.40
N SER A 87 1.07 -3.14 -8.59
CA SER A 87 0.26 -4.32 -8.95
C SER A 87 0.96 -5.66 -8.72
N TYR A 88 2.27 -5.66 -8.51
CA TYR A 88 3.01 -6.85 -8.09
C TYR A 88 2.93 -7.13 -6.59
N TYR A 89 2.50 -6.15 -5.80
CA TYR A 89 2.52 -6.20 -4.34
C TYR A 89 1.17 -5.90 -3.69
N LEU A 90 0.30 -5.15 -4.37
CA LEU A 90 -0.97 -4.67 -3.86
C LEU A 90 -2.11 -5.08 -4.80
N GLU A 91 -3.25 -5.42 -4.22
CA GLU A 91 -4.51 -5.63 -4.95
C GLU A 91 -4.94 -4.34 -5.66
N GLU A 92 -5.38 -4.46 -6.92
CA GLU A 92 -5.76 -3.30 -7.74
C GLU A 92 -6.91 -2.49 -7.12
N SER A 93 -7.88 -3.18 -6.48
CA SER A 93 -8.98 -2.55 -5.76
C SER A 93 -8.48 -1.64 -4.65
N LEU A 94 -7.56 -2.13 -3.81
CA LEU A 94 -6.96 -1.35 -2.73
C LEU A 94 -6.23 -0.12 -3.28
N ILE A 95 -5.46 -0.28 -4.36
CA ILE A 95 -4.77 0.86 -4.99
C ILE A 95 -5.81 1.91 -5.43
N ARG A 96 -6.84 1.51 -6.17
CA ARG A 96 -7.88 2.42 -6.66
C ARG A 96 -8.62 3.13 -5.53
N GLU A 97 -8.98 2.41 -4.47
CA GLU A 97 -9.64 2.96 -3.29
C GLU A 97 -8.77 4.02 -2.60
N VAL A 98 -7.47 3.78 -2.43
CA VAL A 98 -6.56 4.76 -1.81
C VAL A 98 -6.37 6.00 -2.69
N TYR A 99 -6.31 5.85 -4.02
CA TYR A 99 -6.26 6.98 -4.96
C TYR A 99 -7.55 7.80 -4.93
N GLN A 100 -8.71 7.12 -4.93
CA GLN A 100 -10.02 7.76 -4.82
C GLN A 100 -10.14 8.54 -3.51
N TYR A 101 -9.69 7.96 -2.38
CA TYR A 101 -9.65 8.65 -1.09
C TYR A 101 -8.81 9.93 -1.14
N ALA A 102 -7.69 9.93 -1.86
CA ALA A 102 -6.84 11.10 -2.05
C ALA A 102 -7.43 12.12 -3.06
N GLY A 103 -8.54 11.80 -3.75
CA GLY A 103 -9.12 12.64 -4.80
C GLY A 103 -8.28 12.70 -6.07
N VAL A 104 -7.44 11.69 -6.31
CA VAL A 104 -6.53 11.62 -7.46
C VAL A 104 -6.87 10.41 -8.32
N GLU A 105 -6.86 10.57 -9.64
CA GLU A 105 -7.05 9.45 -10.56
C GLU A 105 -5.84 8.50 -10.51
N TYR A 106 -6.10 7.19 -10.45
CA TYR A 106 -5.03 6.19 -10.48
C TYR A 106 -4.42 6.12 -11.89
N PRO A 107 -3.14 6.48 -12.08
CA PRO A 107 -2.55 6.59 -13.42
C PRO A 107 -2.13 5.23 -14.02
N GLY A 108 -2.43 4.10 -13.36
CA GLY A 108 -1.93 2.78 -13.75
C GLY A 108 -0.44 2.59 -13.48
N ASP A 109 0.04 1.33 -13.44
CA ASP A 109 1.44 1.03 -13.13
C ASP A 109 2.40 1.30 -14.29
N ASN A 110 1.94 1.13 -15.53
CA ASN A 110 2.73 1.32 -16.73
C ASN A 110 1.82 1.73 -17.89
N GLY A 111 1.26 2.94 -17.84
CA GLY A 111 0.51 3.50 -18.97
C GLY A 111 -0.52 2.53 -19.55
N ASP A 112 -1.25 1.81 -18.68
CA ASP A 112 -2.41 1.06 -19.11
C ASP A 112 -3.49 2.08 -19.46
N THR A 113 -3.43 2.55 -20.71
CA THR A 113 -4.55 3.21 -21.37
C THR A 113 -5.67 2.19 -21.54
N SER A 114 -6.39 1.91 -20.46
CA SER A 114 -7.75 1.39 -20.52
C SER A 114 -8.71 2.58 -20.42
N PRO A 115 -9.28 3.07 -21.54
CA PRO A 115 -10.35 4.04 -21.48
C PRO A 115 -11.62 3.28 -21.09
N GLY A 116 -12.01 3.34 -19.82
CA GLY A 116 -13.21 2.60 -19.42
C GLY A 116 -13.51 2.63 -17.95
N ASN A 117 -13.70 3.81 -17.36
CA ASN A 117 -14.86 4.04 -16.49
C ASN A 117 -15.05 5.55 -16.23
N GLN A 118 -15.50 6.29 -17.24
CA GLN A 118 -16.32 7.48 -16.98
C GLN A 118 -17.71 6.97 -16.56
N GLY A 119 -17.89 6.77 -15.26
CA GLY A 119 -19.19 6.63 -14.62
C GLY A 119 -19.42 7.85 -13.74
N HIS A 120 -19.51 9.01 -14.38
CA HIS A 120 -20.03 10.23 -13.77
C HIS A 120 -21.53 10.21 -14.07
N ASP A 121 -22.28 9.36 -13.34
CA ASP A 121 -23.74 9.41 -13.36
C ASP A 121 -24.19 10.45 -12.33
N ASP A 122 -23.96 11.71 -12.65
CA ASP A 122 -24.69 12.85 -12.08
C ASP A 122 -25.73 13.23 -13.12
N GLU A 123 -26.97 12.75 -12.96
CA GLU A 123 -28.18 13.33 -13.54
C GLU A 123 -29.41 12.75 -12.80
N GLU A 124 -29.64 13.25 -11.58
CA GLU A 124 -30.98 13.25 -10.99
C GLU A 124 -31.87 14.17 -11.84
N ILE A 125 -32.75 13.59 -12.65
CA ILE A 125 -33.84 14.33 -13.29
C ILE A 125 -35.15 13.78 -12.73
N GLU A 126 -35.72 14.52 -11.78
CA GLU A 126 -37.11 14.38 -11.34
C GLU A 126 -38.03 14.86 -12.46
N GLU A 127 -38.68 13.95 -13.19
CA GLU A 127 -39.82 14.31 -14.03
C GLU A 127 -41.10 14.31 -13.18
N GLU A 128 -41.45 15.49 -12.67
CA GLU A 128 -42.82 15.80 -12.24
C GLU A 128 -43.71 15.89 -13.49
N MET A 129 -44.57 14.88 -13.70
CA MET A 129 -45.68 15.00 -14.65
C MET A 129 -46.96 15.33 -13.89
N ASP A 130 -47.31 16.61 -13.93
CA ASP A 130 -48.64 17.17 -13.64
C ASP A 130 -49.63 16.85 -14.78
N ASP A 131 -50.92 16.83 -14.41
CA ASP A 131 -52.18 16.57 -15.17
C ASP A 131 -52.69 15.11 -15.33
#